data_AF-A0A2D0PD57-F1
#
_entry.id   AF-A0A2D0PD57-F1
#
_cell.length_a   1.000
_cell.length_b   1.000
_cell.length_c   1.000
_cell.angle_alpha   90.00
_cell.angle_beta   90.00
_cell.angle_gamma   90.00
#
_symmetry.space_group_name_H-M   'P 1'
#
loop_
_entity.id
_entity.type
_entity.pdbx_description
1 polymer ?
#
loop_
_entity_poly.entity_id
_entity_poly.type
_entity_poly.pdbx_seq_one_letter_code
_entity_poly.pdbx_strand_id
1 'polypeptide(L)'
;MLLVIWALIALFSYSRGQESTTVAPPSSAVYTVIAPAKLRPNIPFHVSASAHNINAPLEMKIEIEGPADNGQYNNIAKQITLNSGETQILNFEIGEWSSGNYSLTVIGEGGMSFRNQTLLTYEHKSYSVFIQTDKAIYKPGQLVQFRVLVVNPHLLPTVTGAINMFITDASGNRIKQWNRQFTSKGAVSADLLLSDQPVLGDWSINVDILGQMFKKTFTVAEYVLPNFEVQLSLPTYVTYSKPDFVATVTAKYTYGKPVKGHAKLLVKPSLRYGYLANENSLPLLKLRLMAQSIYP
;
A
#
# COMPACT_ATOMS: atom_id res chain seq x y z
N MET A 1 -6.76 -31.91 -99.18
CA MET A 1 -6.49 -30.54 -98.67
C MET A 1 -7.05 -30.45 -97.26
N LEU A 2 -6.24 -30.70 -96.24
CA LEU A 2 -6.57 -30.39 -94.85
C LEU A 2 -5.26 -30.30 -94.07
N LEU A 3 -5.10 -29.17 -93.40
CA LEU A 3 -3.88 -28.70 -92.76
C LEU A 3 -3.45 -29.61 -91.59
N VAL A 4 -2.14 -29.86 -91.52
CA VAL A 4 -1.42 -30.26 -90.32
C VAL A 4 -1.24 -29.02 -89.45
N ILE A 5 -1.80 -29.03 -88.24
CA ILE A 5 -1.48 -28.05 -87.18
C ILE A 5 -0.98 -28.83 -85.98
N TRP A 6 0.25 -28.51 -85.58
CA TRP A 6 0.91 -29.00 -84.39
C TRP A 6 0.26 -28.40 -83.14
N ALA A 7 -0.16 -29.24 -82.20
CA ALA A 7 -0.49 -28.82 -80.84
C ALA A 7 0.52 -29.44 -79.88
N LEU A 8 1.33 -28.59 -79.26
CA LEU A 8 2.23 -28.93 -78.16
C LEU A 8 1.41 -29.54 -76.99
N ILE A 9 1.75 -30.76 -76.59
CA ILE A 9 1.25 -31.36 -75.34
C ILE A 9 2.17 -30.90 -74.21
N ALA A 10 1.70 -29.97 -73.38
CA ALA A 10 2.31 -29.68 -72.09
C ALA A 10 1.74 -30.64 -71.04
N LEU A 11 2.54 -31.61 -70.60
CA LEU A 11 2.24 -32.45 -69.44
C LEU A 11 2.40 -31.61 -68.16
N PHE A 12 1.30 -31.10 -67.63
CA PHE A 12 1.24 -30.68 -66.24
C PHE A 12 0.66 -31.84 -65.42
N SER A 13 1.53 -32.54 -64.71
CA SER A 13 1.12 -33.49 -63.67
C SER A 13 0.47 -32.71 -62.52
N TYR A 14 -0.86 -32.75 -62.43
CA TYR A 14 -1.57 -32.28 -61.26
C TYR A 14 -1.54 -33.38 -60.19
N SER A 15 -0.62 -33.28 -59.24
CA SER A 15 -0.71 -34.07 -58.02
C SER A 15 -1.87 -33.52 -57.18
N ARG A 16 -2.93 -34.31 -57.00
CA ARG A 16 -3.94 -34.07 -55.96
C ARG A 16 -3.21 -34.02 -54.62
N GLY A 17 -3.00 -32.83 -54.07
CA GLY A 17 -2.82 -32.68 -52.64
C GLY A 17 -4.12 -33.13 -52.00
N GLN A 18 -4.10 -34.23 -51.25
CA GLN A 18 -5.18 -34.50 -50.32
C GLN A 18 -5.16 -33.38 -49.29
N GLU A 19 -6.13 -32.48 -49.36
CA GLU A 19 -6.46 -31.62 -48.24
C GLU A 19 -6.90 -32.54 -47.09
N SER A 20 -5.95 -32.85 -46.21
CA SER A 20 -6.29 -33.27 -44.85
C SER A 20 -6.88 -32.05 -44.17
N THR A 21 -8.21 -31.91 -44.24
CA THR A 21 -8.98 -31.04 -43.37
C THR A 21 -8.87 -31.56 -41.93
N THR A 22 -7.72 -31.35 -41.30
CA THR A 22 -7.66 -31.33 -39.84
C THR A 22 -8.31 -30.02 -39.43
N VAL A 23 -9.64 -30.04 -39.32
CA VAL A 23 -10.41 -29.02 -38.60
C VAL A 23 -9.68 -28.85 -37.27
N ALA A 24 -9.12 -27.67 -37.03
CA ALA A 24 -8.55 -27.33 -35.73
C ALA A 24 -9.59 -27.71 -34.67
N PRO A 25 -9.20 -28.36 -33.54
CA PRO A 25 -10.17 -28.69 -32.51
C PRO A 25 -10.97 -27.43 -32.18
N PRO A 26 -12.31 -27.50 -32.08
CA PRO A 26 -13.11 -26.33 -31.79
C PRO A 26 -12.53 -25.69 -30.54
N SER A 27 -12.10 -24.44 -30.67
CA SER A 27 -11.55 -23.67 -29.55
C SER A 27 -12.59 -23.70 -28.44
N SER A 28 -12.26 -24.29 -27.29
CA SER A 28 -13.20 -24.42 -26.19
C SER A 28 -13.72 -23.04 -25.81
N ALA A 29 -15.03 -22.95 -25.58
CA ALA A 29 -15.63 -21.74 -25.03
C ALA A 29 -14.97 -21.44 -23.68
N VAL A 30 -14.56 -20.18 -23.46
CA VAL A 30 -13.88 -19.73 -22.24
C VAL A 30 -14.53 -18.44 -21.78
N TYR A 31 -14.72 -18.30 -20.47
CA TYR A 31 -15.07 -17.03 -19.84
C TYR A 31 -13.95 -16.58 -18.92
N THR A 32 -13.84 -15.28 -18.68
CA THR A 32 -12.87 -14.71 -17.74
C THR A 32 -13.54 -13.60 -16.96
N VAL A 33 -13.45 -13.67 -15.63
CA VAL A 33 -13.92 -12.62 -14.74
C VAL A 33 -12.77 -12.19 -13.84
N ILE A 34 -12.49 -10.90 -13.81
CA ILE A 34 -11.40 -10.29 -13.03
C ILE A 34 -12.00 -9.21 -12.14
N ALA A 35 -11.69 -9.28 -10.85
CA ALA A 35 -12.13 -8.32 -9.86
C ALA A 35 -11.07 -8.13 -8.76
N PRO A 36 -11.07 -6.99 -8.03
CA PRO A 36 -10.26 -6.83 -6.84
C PRO A 36 -10.62 -7.87 -5.76
N ALA A 37 -9.61 -8.44 -5.10
CA ALA A 37 -9.85 -9.36 -3.97
C ALA A 37 -10.36 -8.65 -2.70
N LYS A 38 -10.23 -7.32 -2.64
CA LYS A 38 -10.57 -6.50 -1.48
C LYS A 38 -11.83 -5.70 -1.74
N LEU A 39 -12.82 -5.85 -0.87
CA LEU A 39 -14.07 -5.10 -0.87
C LEU A 39 -13.97 -3.97 0.16
N ARG A 40 -14.23 -2.73 -0.27
CA ARG A 40 -14.23 -1.57 0.62
C ARG A 40 -15.58 -0.85 0.53
N PRO A 41 -16.15 -0.40 1.65
CA PRO A 41 -17.40 0.37 1.62
C PRO A 41 -17.18 1.74 0.98
N ASN A 42 -18.21 2.26 0.33
CA ASN A 42 -18.25 3.59 -0.32
C ASN A 42 -17.18 3.80 -1.40
N ILE A 43 -16.64 2.72 -1.99
CA ILE A 43 -15.71 2.77 -3.12
C ILE A 43 -16.31 1.95 -4.27
N PRO A 44 -16.33 2.50 -5.50
CA PRO A 44 -16.70 1.76 -6.70
C PRO A 44 -15.90 0.45 -6.82
N PHE A 45 -16.62 -0.66 -6.97
CA PHE A 45 -16.03 -1.98 -7.15
C PHE A 45 -16.20 -2.43 -8.61
N HIS A 46 -15.09 -2.49 -9.34
CA HIS A 46 -15.10 -2.81 -10.77
C HIS A 46 -14.86 -4.30 -11.03
N VAL A 47 -15.71 -4.90 -11.86
CA VAL A 47 -15.57 -6.28 -12.32
C VAL A 47 -15.49 -6.28 -13.84
N SER A 48 -14.42 -6.86 -14.39
CA SER A 48 -14.28 -7.07 -15.83
C SER A 48 -14.71 -8.49 -16.17
N ALA A 49 -15.62 -8.64 -17.13
CA ALA A 49 -16.13 -9.91 -17.60
C ALA A 49 -15.96 -10.02 -19.11
N SER A 50 -15.42 -11.16 -19.56
CA SER A 50 -15.15 -11.44 -20.97
C SER A 50 -15.59 -12.84 -21.35
N ALA A 51 -16.06 -13.01 -22.58
CA ALA A 51 -16.42 -14.31 -23.14
C ALA A 51 -15.70 -14.54 -24.47
N HIS A 52 -15.19 -15.75 -24.67
CA HIS A 52 -14.42 -16.14 -25.85
C HIS A 52 -14.92 -17.47 -26.40
N ASN A 53 -15.00 -17.57 -27.72
CA ASN A 53 -15.36 -18.80 -28.45
C ASN A 53 -16.74 -19.37 -28.06
N ILE A 54 -17.73 -18.50 -27.79
CA ILE A 54 -19.12 -18.89 -27.55
C ILE A 54 -19.92 -18.88 -28.85
N ASN A 55 -20.87 -19.82 -28.98
CA ASN A 55 -21.69 -19.98 -30.19
C ASN A 55 -23.08 -19.33 -30.09
N ALA A 56 -23.44 -18.83 -28.92
CA ALA A 56 -24.66 -18.06 -28.65
C ALA A 56 -24.34 -17.00 -27.58
N PRO A 57 -25.14 -15.92 -27.46
CA PRO A 57 -24.95 -14.92 -26.41
C PRO A 57 -24.90 -15.55 -25.01
N LEU A 58 -23.98 -15.09 -24.18
CA LEU A 58 -23.83 -15.49 -22.78
C LEU A 58 -24.51 -14.47 -21.89
N GLU A 59 -25.53 -14.89 -21.16
CA GLU A 59 -26.12 -14.08 -20.09
C GLU A 59 -25.35 -14.36 -18.81
N MET A 60 -24.70 -13.33 -18.26
CA MET A 60 -23.89 -13.43 -17.06
C MET A 60 -24.47 -12.58 -15.93
N LYS A 61 -24.86 -13.22 -14.82
CA LYS A 61 -25.22 -12.57 -13.56
C LYS A 61 -23.99 -12.55 -12.66
N ILE A 62 -23.58 -11.37 -12.22
CA ILE A 62 -22.50 -11.16 -11.24
C ILE A 62 -23.12 -10.56 -9.98
N GLU A 63 -22.88 -11.21 -8.85
CA GLU A 63 -23.50 -10.92 -7.56
C GLU A 63 -22.43 -10.82 -6.48
N ILE A 64 -22.45 -9.74 -5.70
CA ILE A 64 -21.64 -9.58 -4.50
C ILE A 64 -22.60 -9.68 -3.32
N GLU A 65 -22.39 -10.68 -2.47
CA GLU A 65 -23.29 -10.94 -1.35
C GLU A 65 -22.57 -11.50 -0.13
N GLY A 66 -23.17 -11.32 1.04
CA GLY A 66 -22.68 -11.94 2.26
C GLY A 66 -23.32 -11.40 3.54
N PRO A 67 -23.25 -12.18 4.64
CA PRO A 67 -23.65 -11.72 5.96
C PRO A 67 -22.65 -10.68 6.50
N ALA A 68 -23.19 -9.59 7.00
CA ALA A 68 -22.49 -8.63 7.83
C ALA A 68 -22.52 -9.04 9.31
N ASP A 69 -21.50 -8.66 10.06
CA ASP A 69 -21.32 -8.98 11.48
C ASP A 69 -22.41 -8.34 12.36
N ASN A 70 -23.10 -7.31 11.85
CA ASN A 70 -24.25 -6.69 12.50
C ASN A 70 -25.58 -7.47 12.30
N GLY A 71 -25.53 -8.65 11.66
CA GLY A 71 -26.67 -9.49 11.38
C GLY A 71 -27.46 -9.12 10.12
N GLN A 72 -27.06 -8.06 9.40
CA GLN A 72 -27.64 -7.73 8.10
C GLN A 72 -27.07 -8.63 7.01
N TYR A 73 -27.83 -8.81 5.93
CA TYR A 73 -27.36 -9.48 4.72
C TYR A 73 -27.30 -8.45 3.60
N ASN A 74 -26.11 -8.28 3.03
CA ASN A 74 -25.91 -7.37 1.91
C ASN A 74 -25.86 -8.17 0.61
N ASN A 75 -26.53 -7.68 -0.43
CA ASN A 75 -26.49 -8.25 -1.76
C ASN A 75 -26.59 -7.13 -2.80
N ILE A 76 -25.76 -7.20 -3.83
CA ILE A 76 -25.89 -6.40 -5.04
C ILE A 76 -25.58 -7.29 -6.25
N ALA A 77 -26.44 -7.25 -7.26
CA ALA A 77 -26.25 -8.02 -8.48
C ALA A 77 -26.40 -7.15 -9.74
N LYS A 78 -25.66 -7.52 -10.78
CA LYS A 78 -25.80 -6.97 -12.13
C LYS A 78 -25.83 -8.11 -13.14
N GLN A 79 -26.58 -7.90 -14.21
CA GLN A 79 -26.67 -8.83 -15.33
C GLN A 79 -26.15 -8.14 -16.60
N ILE A 80 -25.42 -8.88 -17.40
CA ILE A 80 -24.90 -8.46 -18.70
C ILE A 80 -25.09 -9.58 -19.71
N THR A 81 -25.18 -9.21 -20.98
CA THR A 81 -25.13 -10.15 -22.09
C THR A 81 -23.84 -9.90 -22.86
N LEU A 82 -23.04 -10.95 -23.07
CA LEU A 82 -21.77 -10.90 -23.79
C LEU A 82 -21.84 -11.74 -25.05
N ASN A 83 -21.32 -11.20 -26.14
CA ASN A 83 -21.05 -11.94 -27.37
C ASN A 83 -19.62 -12.51 -27.37
N SER A 84 -19.32 -13.37 -28.34
CA SER A 84 -17.98 -13.94 -28.48
C SER A 84 -16.94 -12.86 -28.77
N GLY A 85 -15.88 -12.81 -27.97
CA GLY A 85 -14.82 -11.80 -28.05
C GLY A 85 -15.15 -10.47 -27.36
N GLU A 86 -16.30 -10.36 -26.68
CA GLU A 86 -16.72 -9.16 -25.99
C GLU A 86 -16.22 -9.11 -24.54
N THR A 87 -15.85 -7.91 -24.09
CA THR A 87 -15.49 -7.59 -22.71
C THR A 87 -16.30 -6.40 -22.23
N GLN A 88 -16.91 -6.52 -21.05
CA GLN A 88 -17.59 -5.42 -20.38
C GLN A 88 -17.05 -5.22 -18.96
N ILE A 89 -17.06 -3.97 -18.49
CA ILE A 89 -16.68 -3.61 -17.12
C ILE A 89 -17.93 -3.14 -16.38
N LEU A 90 -18.25 -3.85 -15.30
CA LEU A 90 -19.36 -3.54 -14.41
C LEU A 90 -18.84 -2.75 -13.21
N ASN A 91 -19.50 -1.63 -12.93
CA ASN A 91 -19.26 -0.86 -11.71
C ASN A 91 -20.32 -1.22 -10.65
N PHE A 92 -19.91 -1.68 -9.47
CA PHE A 92 -20.78 -1.91 -8.32
C PHE A 92 -20.58 -0.80 -7.28
N GLU A 93 -21.66 -0.10 -6.94
CA GLU A 93 -21.64 0.91 -5.87
C GLU A 93 -21.82 0.21 -4.53
N ILE A 94 -20.71 -0.01 -3.82
CA ILE A 94 -20.73 -0.63 -2.49
C ILE A 94 -21.12 0.44 -1.48
N GLY A 95 -22.27 0.28 -0.82
CA GLY A 95 -22.73 1.21 0.20
C GLY A 95 -21.92 1.13 1.51
N GLU A 96 -22.52 1.60 2.60
CA GLU A 96 -21.97 1.53 3.96
C GLU A 96 -22.05 0.12 4.55
N TRP A 97 -21.48 -0.85 3.84
CA TRP A 97 -21.43 -2.23 4.30
C TRP A 97 -20.43 -2.34 5.47
N SER A 98 -20.85 -3.03 6.53
CA SER A 98 -20.02 -3.30 7.70
C SER A 98 -19.13 -4.53 7.48
N SER A 99 -18.26 -4.81 8.46
CA SER A 99 -17.45 -6.03 8.46
C SER A 99 -18.33 -7.27 8.29
N GLY A 100 -17.82 -8.27 7.58
CA GLY A 100 -18.57 -9.46 7.24
C GLY A 100 -17.85 -10.36 6.25
N ASN A 101 -18.48 -11.49 5.94
CA ASN A 101 -17.97 -12.49 5.01
C ASN A 101 -18.66 -12.33 3.67
N TYR A 102 -18.01 -11.64 2.73
CA TYR A 102 -18.56 -11.37 1.41
C TYR A 102 -17.98 -12.30 0.35
N SER A 103 -18.75 -12.54 -0.69
CA SER A 103 -18.34 -13.35 -1.84
C SER A 103 -18.80 -12.73 -3.15
N LEU A 104 -18.02 -12.96 -4.21
CA LEU A 104 -18.37 -12.67 -5.59
C LEU A 104 -18.84 -13.98 -6.24
N THR A 105 -20.12 -14.05 -6.59
CA THR A 105 -20.73 -15.16 -7.31
C THR A 105 -20.96 -14.75 -8.76
N VAL A 106 -20.52 -15.59 -9.69
CA VAL A 106 -20.73 -15.42 -11.13
C VAL A 106 -21.50 -16.61 -11.65
N ILE A 107 -22.62 -16.34 -12.32
CA ILE A 107 -23.51 -17.33 -12.93
C ILE A 107 -23.61 -16.99 -14.41
N GLY A 108 -23.32 -17.95 -15.27
CA GLY A 108 -23.50 -17.84 -16.72
C GLY A 108 -24.58 -18.80 -17.22
N GLU A 109 -25.42 -18.33 -18.13
CA GLU A 109 -26.47 -19.10 -18.81
C GLU A 109 -26.51 -18.76 -20.32
N GLY A 110 -27.09 -19.64 -21.13
CA GLY A 110 -27.16 -19.48 -22.59
C GLY A 110 -25.96 -20.09 -23.31
N GLY A 111 -25.11 -19.26 -23.93
CA GLY A 111 -23.94 -19.71 -24.72
C GLY A 111 -22.92 -20.57 -23.96
N MET A 112 -22.94 -20.52 -22.64
CA MET A 112 -22.24 -21.43 -21.73
C MET A 112 -22.99 -21.45 -20.39
N SER A 113 -22.96 -22.57 -19.67
CA SER A 113 -23.45 -22.65 -18.28
C SER A 113 -22.32 -22.87 -17.30
N PHE A 114 -22.24 -22.03 -16.27
CA PHE A 114 -21.27 -22.17 -15.19
C PHE A 114 -21.73 -21.42 -13.93
N ARG A 115 -21.19 -21.81 -12.78
CA ARG A 115 -21.32 -21.09 -11.52
C ARG A 115 -20.00 -21.14 -10.77
N ASN A 116 -19.47 -19.98 -10.42
CA ASN A 116 -18.23 -19.87 -9.65
C ASN A 116 -18.42 -18.84 -8.53
N GLN A 117 -17.79 -19.08 -7.39
CA GLN A 117 -17.88 -18.23 -6.21
C GLN A 117 -16.47 -18.05 -5.64
N THR A 118 -16.12 -16.80 -5.34
CA THR A 118 -14.82 -16.45 -4.73
C THR A 118 -15.05 -15.55 -3.51
N LEU A 119 -14.37 -15.84 -2.41
CA LEU A 119 -14.45 -15.01 -1.20
C LEU A 119 -13.73 -13.67 -1.42
N LEU A 120 -14.33 -12.59 -0.93
CA LEU A 120 -13.76 -11.25 -0.93
C LEU A 120 -13.28 -10.92 0.49
N THR A 121 -12.14 -10.24 0.59
CA THR A 121 -11.65 -9.72 1.87
C THR A 121 -12.23 -8.34 2.13
N TYR A 122 -13.04 -8.20 3.18
CA TYR A 122 -13.54 -6.89 3.59
C TYR A 122 -12.42 -6.04 4.20
N GLU A 123 -12.34 -4.78 3.79
CA GLU A 123 -11.44 -3.79 4.37
C GLU A 123 -12.20 -2.49 4.65
N HIS A 124 -12.45 -2.20 5.93
CA HIS A 124 -13.20 -1.01 6.37
C HIS A 124 -12.54 0.32 5.96
N LYS A 125 -11.22 0.30 5.77
CA LYS A 125 -10.44 1.50 5.46
C LYS A 125 -10.63 1.92 4.00
N SER A 126 -11.57 2.84 3.76
CA SER A 126 -11.83 3.47 2.46
C SER A 126 -11.09 4.80 2.24
N TYR A 127 -10.34 5.28 3.23
CA TYR A 127 -9.60 6.55 3.19
C TYR A 127 -8.27 6.43 3.93
N SER A 128 -7.40 7.43 3.76
CA SER A 128 -6.15 7.56 4.50
C SER A 128 -6.15 8.82 5.35
N VAL A 129 -5.67 8.69 6.59
CA VAL A 129 -5.57 9.78 7.56
C VAL A 129 -4.10 10.04 7.88
N PHE A 130 -3.67 11.29 7.73
CA PHE A 130 -2.32 11.74 8.08
C PHE A 130 -2.42 12.78 9.18
N ILE A 131 -1.77 12.52 10.31
CA ILE A 131 -1.67 13.46 11.42
C ILE A 131 -0.26 14.03 11.40
N GLN A 132 -0.15 15.35 11.25
CA GLN A 132 1.12 16.07 11.16
C GLN A 132 1.20 17.09 12.28
N THR A 133 2.31 17.08 13.00
CA THR A 133 2.68 18.09 13.99
C THR A 133 3.72 19.03 13.39
N ASP A 134 3.77 20.29 13.84
CA ASP A 134 4.81 21.24 13.41
C ASP A 134 6.21 20.83 13.91
N LYS A 135 6.29 20.08 15.02
CA LYS A 135 7.53 19.55 15.60
C LYS A 135 7.35 18.11 16.07
N ALA A 136 8.46 17.37 16.16
CA ALA A 136 8.48 16.05 16.78
C ALA A 136 8.65 16.13 18.31
N ILE A 137 9.31 17.18 18.80
CA ILE A 137 9.63 17.38 20.22
C ILE A 137 9.20 18.79 20.64
N TYR A 138 8.49 18.90 21.76
CA TYR A 138 8.04 20.16 22.36
C TYR A 138 8.60 20.31 23.77
N LYS A 139 8.82 21.57 24.17
CA LYS A 139 9.17 21.97 25.54
C LYS A 139 7.93 22.33 26.34
N PRO A 140 8.00 22.30 27.68
CA PRO A 140 7.03 22.98 28.54
C PRO A 140 6.71 24.40 28.06
N GLY A 141 5.43 24.81 28.18
CA GLY A 141 4.93 26.10 27.75
C GLY A 141 4.80 26.31 26.23
N GLN A 142 5.18 25.34 25.39
CA GLN A 142 5.06 25.48 23.93
C GLN A 142 3.65 25.14 23.42
N LEU A 143 3.27 25.80 22.33
CA LEU A 143 2.07 25.49 21.57
C LEU A 143 2.34 24.29 20.65
N VAL A 144 1.64 23.18 20.89
CA VAL A 144 1.59 22.04 19.97
C VAL A 144 0.61 22.36 18.87
N GLN A 145 1.09 22.49 17.63
CA GLN A 145 0.24 22.70 16.47
C GLN A 145 0.21 21.44 15.63
N PHE A 146 -1.00 21.02 15.26
CA PHE A 146 -1.16 19.85 14.40
C PHE A 146 -2.30 20.03 13.41
N ARG A 147 -2.23 19.23 12.35
CA ARG A 147 -3.30 19.09 11.38
C ARG A 147 -3.55 17.63 11.06
N VAL A 148 -4.80 17.33 10.77
CA VAL A 148 -5.28 16.04 10.29
C VAL A 148 -5.70 16.22 8.84
N LEU A 149 -5.14 15.40 7.96
CA LEU A 149 -5.46 15.35 6.54
C LEU A 149 -6.17 14.04 6.25
N VAL A 150 -7.29 14.11 5.54
CA VAL A 150 -8.09 12.97 5.15
C VAL A 150 -8.23 12.96 3.63
N VAL A 151 -7.81 11.86 3.03
CA VAL A 151 -7.80 11.70 1.58
C VAL A 151 -8.42 10.38 1.17
N ASN A 152 -9.05 10.36 -0.02
CA ASN A 152 -9.53 9.13 -0.63
C ASN A 152 -8.36 8.33 -1.27
N PRO A 153 -8.61 7.15 -1.85
CA PRO A 153 -7.57 6.35 -2.50
C PRO A 153 -6.87 7.04 -3.68
N HIS A 154 -7.47 8.08 -4.28
CA HIS A 154 -6.85 8.91 -5.30
C HIS A 154 -6.01 10.05 -4.73
N LEU A 155 -5.79 10.05 -3.41
CA LEU A 155 -5.08 11.11 -2.66
C LEU A 155 -5.74 12.49 -2.78
N LEU A 156 -7.01 12.54 -3.17
CA LEU A 156 -7.79 13.77 -3.21
C LEU A 156 -8.39 14.06 -1.84
N PRO A 157 -8.44 15.33 -1.41
CA PRO A 157 -9.03 15.68 -0.14
C PRO A 157 -10.49 15.25 -0.10
N THR A 158 -10.88 14.56 0.96
CA THR A 158 -12.23 14.01 1.09
C THR A 158 -12.85 14.48 2.40
N VAL A 159 -14.13 14.86 2.30
CA VAL A 159 -14.93 15.20 3.46
C VAL A 159 -15.45 13.89 4.03
N THR A 160 -14.91 13.49 5.17
CA THR A 160 -15.53 12.44 5.99
C THR A 160 -16.64 13.07 6.83
N GLY A 161 -17.48 12.22 7.43
CA GLY A 161 -18.34 12.64 8.53
C GLY A 161 -17.54 13.28 9.68
N ALA A 162 -18.26 13.71 10.72
CA ALA A 162 -17.66 14.45 11.82
C ALA A 162 -16.51 13.66 12.48
N ILE A 163 -15.37 14.32 12.69
CA ILE A 163 -14.14 13.77 13.25
C ILE A 163 -14.08 14.08 14.74
N ASN A 164 -13.72 13.09 15.56
CA ASN A 164 -13.38 13.33 16.96
C ASN A 164 -11.87 13.22 17.14
N MET A 165 -11.27 14.17 17.85
CA MET A 165 -9.83 14.20 18.11
C MET A 165 -9.60 14.36 19.61
N PHE A 166 -8.55 13.73 20.14
CA PHE A 166 -8.12 13.98 21.51
C PHE A 166 -6.62 13.77 21.68
N ILE A 167 -6.04 14.49 22.63
CA ILE A 167 -4.63 14.33 23.03
C ILE A 167 -4.58 13.62 24.38
N THR A 168 -3.69 12.64 24.49
CA THR A 168 -3.30 12.05 25.77
C THR A 168 -1.86 12.40 26.12
N ASP A 169 -1.60 12.60 27.41
CA ASP A 169 -0.23 12.72 27.92
C ASP A 169 0.50 11.35 27.97
N ALA A 170 1.76 11.37 28.41
CA ALA A 170 2.58 10.17 28.54
C ALA A 170 2.09 9.18 29.62
N SER A 171 1.25 9.63 30.54
CA SER A 171 0.61 8.80 31.56
C SER A 171 -0.74 8.23 31.09
N GLY A 172 -1.18 8.55 29.87
CA GLY A 172 -2.45 8.11 29.30
C GLY A 172 -3.66 8.98 29.67
N ASN A 173 -3.46 10.10 30.37
CA ASN A 173 -4.56 10.99 30.72
C ASN A 173 -5.00 11.79 29.48
N ARG A 174 -6.32 11.92 29.26
CA ARG A 174 -6.86 12.75 28.19
C ARG A 174 -6.81 14.22 28.58
N ILE A 175 -6.02 15.01 27.86
CA ILE A 175 -5.73 16.42 28.19
C ILE A 175 -6.67 17.39 27.48
N LYS A 176 -6.96 17.16 26.20
CA LYS A 176 -7.85 18.00 25.40
C LYS A 176 -8.57 17.15 24.36
N GLN A 177 -9.82 17.51 24.05
CA GLN A 177 -10.61 16.84 23.03
C GLN A 177 -11.37 17.85 22.18
N TRP A 178 -11.57 17.49 20.91
CA TRP A 178 -12.36 18.21 19.92
C TRP A 178 -13.37 17.24 19.36
N ASN A 179 -14.65 17.46 19.67
CA ASN A 179 -15.73 16.60 19.21
C ASN A 179 -16.37 17.18 17.95
N ARG A 180 -16.84 16.30 17.06
CA ARG A 180 -17.61 16.65 15.86
C ARG A 180 -16.99 17.75 15.00
N GLN A 181 -15.70 17.62 14.72
CA GLN A 181 -14.98 18.54 13.83
C GLN A 181 -15.25 18.18 12.37
N PHE A 182 -15.28 19.18 11.49
CA PHE A 182 -15.45 18.98 10.06
C PHE A 182 -14.20 19.43 9.31
N THR A 183 -13.84 18.71 8.26
CA THR A 183 -12.69 19.07 7.43
C THR A 183 -13.06 20.16 6.44
N SER A 184 -12.16 21.11 6.24
CA SER A 184 -12.21 22.06 5.13
C SER A 184 -11.19 21.61 4.08
N LYS A 185 -11.65 21.28 2.87
CA LYS A 185 -10.82 20.71 1.81
C LYS A 185 -9.96 19.52 2.31
N GLY A 186 -10.59 18.60 3.05
CA GLY A 186 -9.95 17.39 3.61
C GLY A 186 -8.94 17.64 4.74
N ALA A 187 -8.86 18.85 5.30
CA ALA A 187 -7.97 19.16 6.41
C ALA A 187 -8.72 19.75 7.62
N VAL A 188 -8.25 19.45 8.83
CA VAL A 188 -8.62 20.16 10.06
C VAL A 188 -7.36 20.44 10.87
N SER A 189 -7.24 21.66 11.38
CA SER A 189 -6.11 22.10 12.21
C SER A 189 -6.56 22.34 13.64
N ALA A 190 -5.68 22.05 14.60
CA ALA A 190 -5.93 22.27 16.01
C ALA A 190 -4.62 22.47 16.77
N ASP A 191 -4.74 22.98 18.00
CA ASP A 191 -3.59 23.32 18.83
C ASP A 191 -3.83 23.06 20.33
N LEU A 192 -2.76 22.78 21.04
CA LEU A 192 -2.75 22.61 22.50
C LEU A 192 -1.56 23.38 23.08
N LEU A 193 -1.84 24.36 23.95
CA LEU A 193 -0.80 24.99 24.76
C LEU A 193 -0.42 24.04 25.89
N LEU A 194 0.85 23.63 25.94
CA LEU A 194 1.37 22.84 27.04
C LEU A 194 1.48 23.70 28.31
N SER A 195 1.20 23.11 29.46
CA SER A 195 1.49 23.72 30.76
C SER A 195 2.99 24.02 30.90
N ASP A 196 3.35 24.91 31.82
CA ASP A 196 4.74 25.17 32.21
C ASP A 196 5.36 23.97 32.95
N GLN A 197 4.53 23.08 33.49
CA GLN A 197 4.95 21.83 34.14
C GLN A 197 4.11 20.64 33.61
N PRO A 198 4.30 20.21 32.35
CA PRO A 198 3.58 19.10 31.77
C PRO A 198 4.22 17.77 32.18
N VAL A 199 3.46 16.66 32.05
CA VAL A 199 4.04 15.32 32.12
C VAL A 199 5.03 15.15 30.97
N LEU A 200 6.29 14.83 31.28
CA LEU A 200 7.31 14.56 30.27
C LEU A 200 7.15 13.15 29.68
N GLY A 201 7.57 12.97 28.43
CA GLY A 201 7.52 11.70 27.71
C GLY A 201 6.72 11.79 26.41
N ASP A 202 6.24 10.65 25.94
CA ASP A 202 5.56 10.53 24.66
C ASP A 202 4.06 10.76 24.77
N TRP A 203 3.60 11.84 24.16
CA TRP A 203 2.20 12.22 24.08
C TRP A 203 1.59 11.71 22.78
N SER A 204 0.27 11.57 22.74
CA SER A 204 -0.39 11.08 21.53
C SER A 204 -1.61 11.87 21.11
N ILE A 205 -1.66 12.21 19.83
CA ILE A 205 -2.84 12.71 19.14
C ILE A 205 -3.59 11.50 18.58
N ASN A 206 -4.85 11.37 18.97
CA ASN A 206 -5.74 10.30 18.56
C ASN A 206 -6.90 10.90 17.79
N VAL A 207 -7.24 10.29 16.65
CA VAL A 207 -8.27 10.75 15.74
C VAL A 207 -9.20 9.59 15.44
N ASP A 208 -10.48 9.76 15.74
CA ASP A 208 -11.57 8.85 15.41
C ASP A 208 -12.35 9.40 14.23
N ILE A 209 -12.43 8.59 13.16
CA ILE A 209 -13.27 8.86 12.00
C ILE A 209 -14.11 7.61 11.76
N LEU A 210 -15.44 7.73 11.90
CA LEU A 210 -16.38 6.62 11.65
C LEU A 210 -15.99 5.31 12.38
N GLY A 211 -15.49 5.41 13.62
CA GLY A 211 -15.08 4.26 14.44
C GLY A 211 -13.67 3.74 14.13
N GLN A 212 -12.94 4.36 13.20
CA GLN A 212 -11.54 4.02 12.91
C GLN A 212 -10.61 4.97 13.67
N MET A 213 -9.75 4.38 14.51
CA MET A 213 -8.77 5.11 15.33
C MET A 213 -7.42 5.25 14.62
N PHE A 214 -6.92 6.49 14.53
CA PHE A 214 -5.60 6.84 14.01
C PHE A 214 -4.79 7.56 15.08
N LYS A 215 -3.48 7.30 15.15
CA LYS A 215 -2.61 7.80 16.22
C LYS A 215 -1.34 8.41 15.66
N LYS A 216 -0.89 9.53 16.24
CA LYS A 216 0.43 10.12 16.03
C LYS A 216 1.03 10.52 17.37
N THR A 217 2.27 10.11 17.60
CA THR A 217 3.02 10.43 18.81
C THR A 217 3.91 11.66 18.58
N PHE A 218 4.06 12.48 19.61
CA PHE A 218 5.08 13.52 19.74
C PHE A 218 5.67 13.50 21.16
N THR A 219 6.90 13.95 21.33
CA THR A 219 7.57 13.91 22.64
C THR A 219 7.52 15.27 23.32
N VAL A 220 7.17 15.30 24.59
CA VAL A 220 7.33 16.47 25.47
C VAL A 220 8.53 16.21 26.36
N ALA A 221 9.55 17.04 26.24
CA ALA A 221 10.77 16.92 27.02
C ALA A 221 11.25 18.31 27.40
N GLU A 222 12.07 18.40 28.45
CA GLU A 222 12.93 19.56 28.68
C GLU A 222 14.01 19.57 27.59
N TYR A 223 13.60 19.89 26.37
CA TYR A 223 14.49 19.84 25.23
C TYR A 223 15.49 20.99 25.33
N VAL A 224 16.74 20.69 25.62
CA VAL A 224 17.83 21.61 25.31
C VAL A 224 18.21 21.34 23.86
N LEU A 225 18.08 22.36 23.00
CA LEU A 225 18.52 22.25 21.61
C LEU A 225 20.01 21.86 21.65
N PRO A 226 20.41 20.73 21.05
CA PRO A 226 21.82 20.36 21.00
C PRO A 226 22.59 21.51 20.35
N ASN A 227 23.59 22.02 21.06
CA ASN A 227 24.41 23.13 20.56
C ASN A 227 25.22 22.72 19.31
N PHE A 228 25.36 21.42 19.08
CA PHE A 228 26.08 20.83 17.96
C PHE A 228 25.52 19.45 17.60
N GLU A 229 25.77 19.03 16.36
CA GLU A 229 25.45 17.71 15.83
C GLU A 229 26.75 16.90 15.68
N VAL A 230 26.67 15.59 15.91
CA VAL A 230 27.74 14.63 15.63
C VAL A 230 27.25 13.65 14.57
N GLN A 231 27.93 13.63 13.43
CA GLN A 231 27.67 12.71 12.33
C GLN A 231 28.75 11.64 12.28
N LEU A 232 28.33 10.39 12.18
CA LEU A 232 29.20 9.23 12.03
C LEU A 232 29.03 8.64 10.63
N SER A 233 30.10 8.65 9.84
CA SER A 233 30.15 8.01 8.52
C SER A 233 30.94 6.71 8.62
N LEU A 234 30.30 5.60 8.27
CA LEU A 234 30.88 4.27 8.24
C LEU A 234 30.32 3.46 7.05
N PRO A 235 31.03 2.42 6.57
CA PRO A 235 30.49 1.50 5.59
C PRO A 235 29.21 0.82 6.09
N THR A 236 28.26 0.56 5.18
CA THR A 236 26.99 -0.07 5.52
C THR A 236 27.15 -1.51 6.02
N TYR A 237 28.19 -2.21 5.57
CA TYR A 237 28.56 -3.55 6.04
C TYR A 237 30.08 -3.73 6.02
N VAL A 238 30.57 -4.61 6.89
CA VAL A 238 31.97 -5.04 6.96
C VAL A 238 32.00 -6.56 6.80
N THR A 239 32.97 -7.08 6.07
CA THR A 239 33.11 -8.52 5.80
C THR A 239 34.30 -9.08 6.56
N TYR A 240 34.23 -10.36 6.96
CA TYR A 240 35.31 -11.02 7.70
C TYR A 240 36.63 -11.08 6.93
N SER A 241 36.58 -11.13 5.60
CA SER A 241 37.75 -11.10 4.73
C SER A 241 38.45 -9.74 4.69
N LYS A 242 37.79 -8.66 5.14
CA LYS A 242 38.32 -7.31 5.23
C LYS A 242 37.94 -6.69 6.58
N PRO A 243 38.64 -7.07 7.67
CA PRO A 243 38.29 -6.64 9.03
C PRO A 243 38.63 -5.18 9.31
N ASP A 244 39.41 -4.53 8.44
CA ASP A 244 39.75 -3.12 8.53
C ASP A 244 38.67 -2.25 7.88
N PHE A 245 38.16 -1.28 8.62
CA PHE A 245 37.23 -0.28 8.09
C PHE A 245 37.50 1.11 8.67
N VAL A 246 37.10 2.13 7.93
CA VAL A 246 37.26 3.54 8.31
C VAL A 246 35.93 4.06 8.85
N ALA A 247 35.97 4.66 10.05
CA ALA A 247 34.88 5.47 10.56
C ALA A 247 35.32 6.92 10.66
N THR A 248 34.52 7.83 10.10
CA THR A 248 34.75 9.26 10.15
C THR A 248 33.74 9.90 11.08
N VAL A 249 34.23 10.60 12.11
CA VAL A 249 33.41 11.36 13.05
C VAL A 249 33.53 12.83 12.71
N THR A 250 32.39 13.49 12.48
CA THR A 250 32.32 14.92 12.20
C THR A 250 31.40 15.57 13.23
N ALA A 251 31.89 16.60 13.93
CA ALA A 251 31.10 17.35 14.90
C ALA A 251 31.05 18.84 14.49
N LYS A 252 29.84 19.39 14.37
CA LYS A 252 29.62 20.78 13.95
C LYS A 252 28.55 21.45 14.81
N TYR A 253 28.78 22.71 15.19
CA TYR A 253 27.74 23.55 15.77
C TYR A 253 26.58 23.73 14.79
N THR A 254 25.41 24.11 15.30
CA THR A 254 24.22 24.37 14.47
C THR A 254 24.43 25.44 13.39
N TYR A 255 25.39 26.35 13.58
CA TYR A 255 25.81 27.37 12.61
C TYR A 255 26.97 26.91 11.69
N GLY A 256 27.32 25.62 11.71
CA GLY A 256 28.20 24.96 10.74
C GLY A 256 29.69 24.90 11.09
N LYS A 257 30.17 25.63 12.12
CA LYS A 257 31.60 25.57 12.51
C LYS A 257 31.95 24.25 13.22
N PRO A 258 33.20 23.77 13.10
CA PRO A 258 33.64 22.54 13.77
C PRO A 258 33.65 22.69 15.29
N VAL A 259 33.38 21.58 15.98
CA VAL A 259 33.44 21.48 17.44
C VAL A 259 34.77 20.85 17.86
N LYS A 260 35.47 21.46 18.83
CA LYS A 260 36.61 20.82 19.50
C LYS A 260 36.11 20.01 20.70
N GLY A 261 36.52 18.75 20.79
CA GLY A 261 36.18 17.89 21.91
C GLY A 261 36.84 16.51 21.82
N HIS A 262 36.59 15.67 22.82
CA HIS A 262 37.03 14.29 22.84
C HIS A 262 35.90 13.36 22.39
N ALA A 263 36.19 12.45 21.47
CA ALA A 263 35.22 11.45 21.01
C ALA A 263 35.59 10.07 21.57
N LYS A 264 34.61 9.37 22.15
CA LYS A 264 34.72 7.96 22.56
C LYS A 264 33.79 7.14 21.68
N LEU A 265 34.33 6.25 20.85
CA LEU A 265 33.53 5.30 20.07
C LEU A 265 33.48 3.93 20.75
N LEU A 266 32.31 3.33 20.72
CA LEU A 266 32.08 1.94 21.13
C LEU A 266 31.57 1.18 19.91
N VAL A 267 32.32 0.17 19.48
CA VAL A 267 31.93 -0.71 18.37
C VAL A 267 31.48 -2.04 18.95
N LYS A 268 30.26 -2.45 18.64
CA LYS A 268 29.71 -3.76 19.01
C LYS A 268 29.31 -4.51 17.74
N PRO A 269 29.88 -5.70 17.46
CA PRO A 269 29.43 -6.51 16.35
C PRO A 269 27.98 -6.98 16.59
N SER A 270 27.14 -6.87 15.57
CA SER A 270 25.80 -7.46 15.55
C SER A 270 25.74 -8.44 14.39
N LEU A 271 25.56 -9.73 14.70
CA LEU A 271 25.58 -10.80 13.72
C LEU A 271 24.17 -11.02 13.18
N ARG A 272 23.99 -10.83 11.87
CA ARG A 272 22.69 -10.99 11.21
C ARG A 272 22.27 -12.47 11.07
N TYR A 273 23.23 -13.40 11.16
CA TYR A 273 23.02 -14.84 11.06
C TYR A 273 23.79 -15.55 12.18
N GLY A 274 23.06 -16.13 13.13
CA GLY A 274 23.63 -16.73 14.35
C GLY A 274 24.48 -17.98 14.12
N TYR A 275 24.27 -18.71 13.02
CA TYR A 275 25.01 -19.95 12.71
C TYR A 275 26.47 -19.72 12.28
N LEU A 276 26.88 -18.47 12.07
CA LEU A 276 28.29 -18.11 11.83
C LEU A 276 29.05 -17.77 13.13
N ALA A 277 28.37 -17.82 14.28
CA ALA A 277 28.93 -17.47 15.57
C ALA A 277 29.45 -18.72 16.30
N ASN A 278 30.64 -19.18 15.94
CA ASN A 278 31.50 -19.78 16.96
C ASN A 278 32.16 -18.61 17.70
N GLU A 279 31.77 -18.36 18.95
CA GLU A 279 32.31 -17.26 19.77
C GLU A 279 33.85 -17.28 19.86
N ASN A 280 34.45 -18.47 19.70
CA ASN A 280 35.90 -18.68 19.74
C ASN A 280 36.63 -18.37 18.41
N SER A 281 35.92 -17.99 17.33
CA SER A 281 36.52 -17.73 16.01
C SER A 281 36.12 -16.40 15.37
N LEU A 282 35.56 -15.47 16.15
CA LEU A 282 35.24 -14.13 15.62
C LEU A 282 36.56 -13.37 15.35
N PRO A 283 36.85 -12.99 14.08
CA PRO A 283 38.05 -12.22 13.81
C PRO A 283 37.95 -10.85 14.46
N LEU A 284 39.07 -10.40 15.04
CA LEU A 284 39.18 -9.06 15.60
C LEU A 284 38.93 -8.02 14.50
N LEU A 285 37.77 -7.35 14.57
CA LEU A 285 37.47 -6.18 13.75
C LEU A 285 38.44 -5.06 14.16
N LYS A 286 39.18 -4.53 13.19
CA LYS A 286 40.12 -3.44 13.40
C LYS A 286 39.49 -2.14 12.90
N LEU A 287 39.10 -1.30 13.85
CA LEU A 287 38.59 0.03 13.56
C LEU A 287 39.76 0.98 13.31
N ARG A 288 39.81 1.60 12.12
CA ARG A 288 40.67 2.76 11.88
C ARG A 288 39.83 4.03 12.03
N LEU A 289 40.09 4.76 13.11
CA LEU A 289 39.47 6.05 13.37
C LEU A 289 40.15 7.14 12.55
N MET A 290 39.36 7.84 11.74
CA MET A 290 39.77 9.09 11.12
C MET A 290 39.00 10.21 11.80
N ALA A 291 39.71 11.05 12.57
CA ALA A 291 39.16 12.31 13.06
C ALA A 291 39.50 13.39 12.05
N GLN A 292 38.49 13.92 11.34
CA GLN A 292 38.72 15.02 10.41
C GLN A 292 38.63 16.34 11.15
N SER A 293 39.78 16.79 11.67
CA SER A 293 39.97 18.17 12.12
C SER A 293 40.09 19.05 10.89
N ILE A 294 38.98 19.65 10.43
CA ILE A 294 39.04 20.69 9.41
C ILE A 294 39.39 22.00 10.13
N TYR A 295 40.69 22.26 10.27
CA TYR A 295 41.20 23.62 10.55
C TYR A 295 41.98 24.09 9.31
N PRO A 296 41.77 25.32 8.82
CA PRO A 296 42.86 26.10 8.28
C PRO A 296 43.83 26.51 9.40
#